data_AF-A0A177HH36-F1
#
_entry.id   AF-A0A177HH36-F1
#
_cell.length_a   1.000
_cell.length_b   1.000
_cell.length_c   1.000
_cell.angle_alpha   90.00
_cell.angle_beta   90.00
_cell.angle_gamma   90.00
#
_symmetry.space_group_name_H-M   'P 1'
#
loop_
_entity.id
_entity.type
_entity.pdbx_description
1 polymer ?
#
loop_
_entity_poly.entity_id
_entity_poly.type
_entity_poly.pdbx_seq_one_letter_code
_entity_poly.pdbx_strand_id
1 'polypeptide(L)'
;MFHQPASQQPPFFSPARVLTRADYGWDEERDHSFAPFRADGLVPGRIVRAERGLRGVGLHEADEGLDQAFAEITELAGDCRFADCAHTTEPGCAVLAAVESGHLTRRRLDSYRRLLRENAYAASRTDARLRAAQERPKKDIARMRRAINRSGNPQT
;
A
#
# COMPACT_ATOMS: atom_id res chain seq x y z
N MET A 1 37.84 -27.85 14.44
CA MET A 1 36.49 -27.61 14.99
C MET A 1 35.98 -26.29 14.46
N PHE A 2 35.18 -26.33 13.40
CA PHE A 2 34.35 -25.20 12.97
C PHE A 2 32.96 -25.78 12.73
N HIS A 3 32.04 -25.52 13.66
CA HIS A 3 30.63 -25.82 13.48
C HIS A 3 30.05 -24.78 12.52
N GLN A 4 29.61 -25.22 11.34
CA GLN A 4 28.60 -24.49 10.58
C GLN A 4 27.26 -24.62 11.31
N PRO A 5 26.60 -23.52 11.70
CA PRO A 5 25.22 -23.61 12.16
C PRO A 5 24.33 -23.95 10.96
N ALA A 6 23.36 -24.83 11.21
CA ALA A 6 22.35 -25.22 10.25
C ALA A 6 21.73 -23.97 9.60
N SER A 7 21.78 -23.93 8.28
CA SER A 7 20.97 -23.08 7.43
C SER A 7 19.50 -23.29 7.81
N GLN A 8 18.97 -22.39 8.63
CA GLN A 8 17.54 -22.29 8.89
C GLN A 8 16.88 -21.89 7.57
N GLN A 9 16.21 -22.85 6.95
CA GLN A 9 15.26 -22.55 5.88
C GLN A 9 14.17 -21.63 6.44
N PRO A 10 13.80 -20.55 5.74
CA PRO A 10 12.66 -19.73 6.16
C PRO A 10 11.37 -20.58 6.09
N PRO A 11 10.43 -20.43 7.03
CA PRO A 11 9.20 -21.23 7.09
C PRO A 11 8.15 -20.66 6.12
N PHE A 12 8.43 -20.60 4.82
CA PHE A 12 7.51 -19.93 3.88
C PHE A 12 7.34 -20.64 2.54
N PHE A 13 7.12 -21.96 2.58
CA PHE A 13 6.34 -22.60 1.53
C PHE A 13 5.09 -23.20 2.16
N SER A 14 4.04 -22.38 2.24
CA SER A 14 2.68 -22.91 2.29
C SER A 14 2.50 -23.77 1.04
N PRO A 15 1.98 -25.01 1.13
CA PRO A 15 1.80 -25.84 -0.05
C PRO A 15 0.95 -25.07 -1.05
N ALA A 16 1.41 -24.98 -2.30
CA ALA A 16 0.72 -24.28 -3.36
C ALA A 16 -0.75 -24.69 -3.34
N ARG A 17 -1.62 -23.74 -2.95
CA ARG A 17 -3.06 -23.97 -2.90
C ARG A 17 -3.46 -24.51 -4.27
N VAL A 18 -3.98 -25.73 -4.32
CA VAL A 18 -4.54 -26.27 -5.56
C VAL A 18 -5.76 -25.42 -5.89
N LEU A 19 -5.59 -24.52 -6.84
CA LEU A 19 -6.65 -23.62 -7.25
C LEU A 19 -7.69 -24.42 -8.05
N THR A 20 -8.94 -24.24 -7.66
CA THR A 20 -10.09 -24.83 -8.32
C THR A 20 -10.63 -23.87 -9.39
N ARG A 21 -11.51 -24.36 -10.28
CA ARG A 21 -12.18 -23.48 -11.25
C ARG A 21 -13.00 -22.39 -10.57
N ALA A 22 -13.63 -22.72 -9.43
CA ALA A 22 -14.41 -21.77 -8.64
C ALA A 22 -13.57 -20.59 -8.13
N ASP A 23 -12.28 -20.79 -7.83
CA ASP A 23 -11.37 -19.72 -7.39
C ASP A 23 -11.16 -18.63 -8.44
N TYR A 24 -11.38 -18.95 -9.72
CA TYR A 24 -11.30 -18.01 -10.83
C TYR A 24 -12.68 -17.45 -11.26
N GLY A 25 -13.73 -17.69 -10.47
CA GLY A 25 -15.09 -17.23 -10.77
C GLY A 25 -15.86 -18.12 -11.75
N TRP A 26 -15.48 -19.40 -11.87
CA TRP A 26 -16.27 -20.39 -12.61
C TRP A 26 -17.46 -20.83 -11.76
N ASP A 27 -18.61 -20.22 -11.99
CA ASP A 27 -19.90 -20.51 -11.36
C ASP A 27 -20.80 -21.36 -12.27
N GLU A 28 -21.96 -21.77 -11.76
CA GLU A 28 -22.96 -22.58 -12.49
C GLU A 28 -23.47 -21.88 -13.75
N GLU A 29 -23.58 -20.55 -13.71
CA GLU A 29 -23.97 -19.73 -14.87
C GLU A 29 -22.92 -19.86 -15.99
N ARG A 30 -21.63 -19.68 -15.66
CA ARG A 30 -20.54 -19.90 -16.62
C ARG A 30 -20.56 -21.34 -17.10
N ASP A 31 -20.72 -22.31 -16.20
CA ASP A 31 -20.71 -23.72 -16.54
C ASP A 31 -21.79 -24.09 -17.56
N HIS A 32 -22.99 -23.53 -17.41
CA HIS A 32 -24.11 -23.72 -18.34
C HIS A 32 -23.85 -23.05 -19.70
N SER A 33 -23.24 -21.86 -19.73
CA SER A 33 -22.90 -21.19 -21.00
C SER A 33 -21.94 -22.00 -21.87
N PHE A 34 -21.17 -22.91 -21.28
CA PHE A 34 -20.27 -23.82 -21.98
C PHE A 34 -20.85 -25.22 -22.25
N ALA A 35 -22.09 -25.51 -21.84
CA ALA A 35 -22.74 -26.79 -22.09
C ALA A 35 -22.81 -27.21 -23.58
N PRO A 36 -23.03 -26.31 -24.55
CA PRO A 36 -23.05 -26.68 -25.97
C PRO A 36 -21.73 -27.29 -26.46
N PHE A 37 -20.58 -26.83 -25.96
CA PHE A 37 -19.27 -27.31 -26.39
C PHE A 37 -18.93 -28.71 -25.85
N ARG A 38 -19.65 -29.18 -24.83
CA ARG A 38 -19.44 -30.52 -24.26
C ARG A 38 -19.90 -31.62 -25.20
N ALA A 39 -20.91 -31.35 -26.03
CA ALA A 39 -21.40 -32.29 -27.03
C ALA A 39 -20.28 -32.71 -28.01
N ASP A 40 -19.34 -31.80 -28.26
CA ASP A 40 -18.16 -32.02 -29.11
C ASP A 40 -16.95 -32.56 -28.33
N GLY A 41 -17.12 -32.94 -27.06
CA GLY A 41 -16.04 -33.44 -26.20
C GLY A 41 -15.06 -32.36 -25.74
N LEU A 42 -15.38 -31.08 -25.93
CA LEU A 42 -14.51 -29.97 -25.55
C LEU A 42 -14.65 -29.66 -24.05
N VAL A 43 -13.51 -29.42 -23.41
CA VAL A 43 -13.43 -28.98 -22.01
C VAL A 43 -12.69 -27.65 -21.90
N PRO A 44 -13.02 -26.79 -20.91
CA PRO A 44 -12.27 -25.56 -20.68
C PRO A 44 -10.79 -25.85 -20.39
N GLY A 45 -9.91 -25.41 -21.30
CA GLY A 45 -8.46 -25.61 -21.18
C GLY A 45 -7.73 -24.53 -20.37
N ARG A 46 -8.25 -23.30 -20.30
CA ARG A 46 -7.70 -22.20 -19.52
C ARG A 46 -8.82 -21.27 -19.05
N ILE A 47 -8.78 -20.86 -17.78
CA ILE A 47 -9.68 -19.87 -17.19
C ILE A 47 -8.85 -18.63 -16.84
N VAL A 48 -9.30 -17.46 -17.27
CA VAL A 48 -8.65 -16.17 -16.96
C VAL A 48 -9.69 -15.26 -16.35
N ARG A 49 -9.47 -14.81 -15.10
CA ARG A 49 -10.29 -13.79 -14.47
C ARG A 49 -9.74 -12.42 -14.85
N ALA A 50 -10.49 -11.68 -15.66
CA ALA A 50 -10.15 -10.31 -16.02
C ALA A 50 -10.93 -9.33 -15.13
N GLU A 51 -10.27 -8.80 -14.10
CA GLU A 51 -10.84 -7.76 -13.26
C GLU A 51 -10.68 -6.40 -13.95
N ARG A 52 -11.70 -5.98 -14.69
CA ARG A 52 -11.76 -4.61 -15.22
C ARG A 52 -12.16 -3.67 -14.09
N GLY A 53 -11.32 -2.68 -13.80
CA GLY A 53 -11.66 -1.61 -12.85
C GLY A 53 -11.04 -1.74 -11.46
N LEU A 54 -10.09 -2.65 -11.23
CA LEU A 54 -9.21 -2.56 -10.06
C LEU A 54 -8.29 -1.33 -10.18
N ARG A 55 -8.81 -0.16 -9.81
CA ARG A 55 -8.02 0.97 -9.34
C ARG A 55 -8.17 1.00 -7.82
N GLY A 56 -7.18 0.42 -7.15
CA GLY A 56 -7.15 0.33 -5.69
C GLY A 56 -7.31 -1.11 -5.22
N VAL A 57 -6.23 -1.88 -5.31
CA VAL A 57 -6.00 -2.88 -4.26
C VAL A 57 -5.81 -2.06 -3.00
N GLY A 58 -6.88 -1.88 -2.22
CA GLY A 58 -6.72 -1.48 -0.84
C GLY A 58 -5.90 -2.60 -0.21
N LEU A 59 -4.66 -2.29 0.16
CA LEU A 59 -3.84 -3.27 0.83
C LEU A 59 -4.51 -3.59 2.17
N HIS A 60 -5.16 -4.73 2.24
CA HIS A 60 -5.40 -5.38 3.52
C HIS A 60 -4.00 -5.75 4.03
N GLU A 61 -3.60 -5.17 5.17
CA GLU A 61 -2.20 -5.07 5.65
C GLU A 61 -1.37 -4.03 4.87
N ALA A 62 -1.81 -2.78 5.00
CA ALA A 62 -1.38 -1.70 4.14
C ALA A 62 0.06 -1.23 4.26
N ASP A 63 0.72 -1.48 5.40
CA ASP A 63 2.14 -1.22 5.54
C ASP A 63 2.97 -2.31 4.85
N GLU A 64 2.67 -3.60 5.07
CA GLU A 64 3.48 -4.70 4.54
C GLU A 64 3.54 -4.74 3.01
N GLY A 65 2.42 -4.53 2.33
CA GLY A 65 2.49 -4.51 0.87
C GLY A 65 2.87 -3.16 0.28
N LEU A 66 2.87 -2.07 1.05
CA LEU A 66 3.48 -0.80 0.62
C LEU A 66 5.01 -0.94 0.64
N ASP A 67 5.54 -1.57 1.69
CA ASP A 67 6.94 -1.95 1.78
C ASP A 67 7.34 -2.90 0.65
N GLN A 68 6.53 -3.91 0.31
CA GLN A 68 6.82 -4.77 -0.85
C GLN A 68 6.73 -4.02 -2.18
N ALA A 69 5.73 -3.15 -2.36
CA ALA A 69 5.52 -2.44 -3.63
C ALA A 69 6.59 -1.38 -3.90
N PHE A 70 7.32 -0.94 -2.88
CA PHE A 70 8.37 0.08 -2.95
C PHE A 70 9.61 -0.33 -2.13
N ALA A 71 9.98 -1.61 -2.18
CA ALA A 71 11.08 -2.17 -1.39
C ALA A 71 12.39 -1.39 -1.58
N GLU A 72 12.65 -0.91 -2.79
CA GLU A 72 13.82 -0.09 -3.09
C GLU A 72 13.87 1.22 -2.28
N ILE A 73 12.71 1.80 -1.94
CA ILE A 73 12.61 3.01 -1.11
C ILE A 73 12.78 2.65 0.36
N THR A 74 12.16 1.56 0.82
CA THR A 74 12.28 1.10 2.21
C THR A 74 13.72 0.70 2.55
N GLU A 75 14.42 0.04 1.63
CA GLU A 75 15.85 -0.29 1.78
C GLU A 75 16.70 0.98 1.88
N LEU A 76 16.54 1.92 0.95
CA LEU A 76 17.24 3.21 0.99
C LEU A 76 16.91 4.04 2.23
N ALA A 77 15.68 3.93 2.75
CA ALA A 77 15.26 4.65 3.95
C ALA A 77 16.03 4.20 5.20
N GLY A 78 16.55 2.97 5.23
CA GLY A 78 17.41 2.46 6.30
C GLY A 78 18.72 3.24 6.46
N ASP A 79 19.20 3.86 5.38
CA ASP A 79 20.42 4.67 5.35
C ASP A 79 20.15 6.17 5.58
N CYS A 80 18.90 6.56 5.85
CA CYS A 80 18.58 7.94 6.18
C CYS A 80 19.20 8.36 7.50
N ARG A 81 19.65 9.62 7.57
CA ARG A 81 20.15 10.23 8.80
C ARG A 81 19.14 10.19 9.96
N PHE A 82 17.85 10.27 9.66
CA PHE A 82 16.76 10.32 10.64
C PHE A 82 15.84 9.11 10.48
N ALA A 83 15.44 8.50 11.59
CA ALA A 83 14.56 7.33 11.61
C ALA A 83 13.13 7.66 11.17
N ASP A 84 12.69 8.91 11.32
CA ASP A 84 11.38 9.43 10.93
C ASP A 84 11.43 10.29 9.66
N CYS A 85 12.42 10.04 8.80
CA CYS A 85 12.58 10.77 7.54
C CYS A 85 11.34 10.63 6.65
N ALA A 86 10.68 11.74 6.30
CA ALA A 86 9.57 11.76 5.35
C ALA A 86 10.03 11.85 3.88
N HIS A 87 11.36 11.82 3.68
CA HIS A 87 12.05 11.87 2.40
C HIS A 87 11.66 13.08 1.55
N THR A 88 11.28 14.21 2.14
CA THR A 88 10.78 15.41 1.48
C THR A 88 11.88 16.42 1.19
N THR A 89 12.57 16.87 2.25
CA THR A 89 13.59 17.93 2.22
C THR A 89 14.66 17.72 3.30
N GLU A 90 14.65 16.57 3.98
CA GLU A 90 15.49 16.27 5.12
C GLU A 90 16.96 16.14 4.69
N PRO A 91 17.89 16.77 5.41
CA PRO A 91 19.31 16.66 5.12
C PRO A 91 19.82 15.25 5.43
N GLY A 92 20.62 14.67 4.52
CA GLY A 92 21.12 13.30 4.67
C GLY A 92 20.06 12.23 4.42
N CYS A 93 19.05 12.53 3.60
CA CYS A 93 18.08 11.55 3.13
C CYS A 93 18.68 10.72 1.98
N ALA A 94 18.93 9.44 2.23
CA ALA A 94 19.47 8.51 1.23
C ALA A 94 18.51 8.33 0.03
N VAL A 95 17.20 8.36 0.27
CA VAL A 95 16.18 8.30 -0.79
C VAL A 95 16.28 9.51 -1.74
N LEU A 96 16.46 10.73 -1.21
CA LEU A 96 16.62 11.92 -2.06
C LEU A 96 17.95 11.89 -2.81
N ALA A 97 19.04 11.44 -2.18
CA ALA A 97 20.33 11.26 -2.84
C ALA A 97 20.25 10.22 -3.98
N ALA A 98 19.49 9.13 -3.79
CA ALA A 98 19.22 8.15 -4.84
C ALA A 98 18.42 8.74 -6.01
N VAL A 99 17.54 9.71 -5.75
CA VAL A 99 16.84 10.46 -6.80
C VAL A 99 17.77 11.38 -7.56
N GLU A 100 18.64 12.10 -6.86
CA GLU A 100 19.61 13.02 -7.46
C GLU A 100 20.63 12.29 -8.33
N SER A 101 21.06 11.10 -7.91
CA SER A 101 21.98 10.23 -8.66
C SER A 101 21.30 9.42 -9.78
N GLY A 102 19.97 9.40 -9.84
CA GLY A 102 19.20 8.66 -10.84
C GLY A 102 18.98 7.17 -10.54
N HIS A 103 19.50 6.66 -9.42
CA HIS A 103 19.23 5.29 -8.95
C HIS A 103 17.75 5.07 -8.61
N LEU A 104 17.04 6.12 -8.20
CA LEU A 104 15.59 6.13 -8.00
C LEU A 104 14.96 7.22 -8.88
N THR A 105 13.91 6.88 -9.63
CA THR A 105 13.23 7.93 -10.42
C THR A 105 12.37 8.83 -9.53
N ARG A 106 12.34 10.14 -9.82
CA ARG A 106 11.48 11.10 -9.10
C ARG A 106 10.00 10.68 -9.10
N ARG A 107 9.52 10.18 -10.25
CA ARG A 107 8.14 9.66 -10.41
C ARG A 107 7.84 8.52 -9.43
N ARG A 108 8.81 7.65 -9.15
CA ARG A 108 8.66 6.53 -8.23
C ARG A 108 8.46 7.02 -6.79
N LEU A 109 9.31 7.94 -6.34
CA LEU A 109 9.19 8.58 -5.03
C LEU A 109 7.86 9.34 -4.88
N ASP A 110 7.41 10.04 -5.92
CA ASP A 110 6.14 10.76 -5.88
C ASP A 110 4.93 9.82 -5.78
N SER A 111 5.02 8.64 -6.43
CA SER A 111 4.01 7.59 -6.36
C SER A 111 3.96 6.96 -4.96
N TYR A 112 5.12 6.69 -4.35
CA TYR A 112 5.22 6.22 -2.96
C TYR A 112 4.57 7.18 -1.96
N ARG A 113 4.97 8.46 -1.98
CA ARG A 113 4.39 9.50 -1.11
C ARG A 113 2.88 9.65 -1.32
N ARG A 114 2.41 9.53 -2.55
CA ARG A 114 0.98 9.57 -2.86
C ARG A 114 0.25 8.41 -2.21
N LEU A 115 0.77 7.19 -2.38
CA LEU A 115 0.13 6.00 -1.85
C LEU A 115 0.13 5.97 -0.32
N LEU A 116 1.21 6.45 0.33
CA LEU A 116 1.24 6.67 1.78
C LEU A 116 0.08 7.56 2.26
N ARG A 117 -0.18 8.68 1.58
CA ARG A 117 -1.29 9.58 1.93
C ARG A 117 -2.65 8.94 1.71
N GLU A 118 -2.83 8.25 0.59
CA GLU A 118 -4.08 7.54 0.27
C GLU A 118 -4.36 6.44 1.29
N ASN A 119 -3.33 5.69 1.70
CA ASN A 119 -3.41 4.65 2.71
C ASN A 119 -3.77 5.21 4.09
N ALA A 120 -3.07 6.27 4.54
CA ALA A 120 -3.38 6.94 5.80
C ALA A 120 -4.82 7.49 5.85
N TYR A 121 -5.35 7.93 4.71
CA TYR A 121 -6.75 8.35 4.58
C TYR A 121 -7.71 7.16 4.63
N ALA A 122 -7.40 6.06 3.94
CA ALA A 122 -8.21 4.84 3.97
C ALA A 122 -8.29 4.25 5.39
N ALA A 123 -7.15 4.16 6.09
CA ALA A 123 -7.06 3.67 7.46
C ALA A 123 -7.88 4.52 8.44
N SER A 124 -7.92 5.85 8.26
CA SER A 124 -8.76 6.69 9.11
C SER A 124 -10.24 6.45 8.87
N ARG A 125 -10.69 6.13 7.66
CA ARG A 125 -12.12 5.83 7.43
C ARG A 125 -12.63 4.64 8.25
N THR A 126 -11.78 3.66 8.53
CA THR A 126 -12.15 2.45 9.26
C THR A 126 -11.91 2.58 10.77
N ASP A 127 -10.88 3.32 11.20
CA ASP A 127 -10.52 3.45 12.63
C ASP A 127 -10.89 4.83 13.21
N ALA A 128 -11.78 4.86 14.21
CA ALA A 128 -12.22 6.08 14.88
C ALA A 128 -11.08 6.83 15.62
N ARG A 129 -10.06 6.13 16.15
CA ARG A 129 -8.90 6.75 16.82
C ARG A 129 -8.06 7.53 15.81
N LEU A 130 -7.83 6.95 14.64
CA LEU A 130 -7.07 7.59 13.56
C LEU A 130 -7.79 8.82 13.00
N ARG A 131 -9.13 8.79 12.88
CA ARG A 131 -9.92 9.99 12.51
C ARG A 131 -9.73 11.12 13.52
N ALA A 132 -9.87 10.79 14.80
CA ALA A 132 -9.70 11.76 15.87
C ALA A 132 -8.31 12.40 15.82
N ALA A 133 -7.25 11.61 15.63
CA ALA A 133 -5.88 12.10 15.48
C ALA A 133 -5.72 13.06 14.29
N GLN A 134 -6.29 12.75 13.12
CA GLN A 134 -6.22 13.61 11.93
C GLN A 134 -7.00 14.92 12.08
N GLU A 135 -8.08 14.94 12.85
CA GLU A 135 -8.91 16.14 13.05
C GLU A 135 -8.35 17.12 14.10
N ARG A 136 -7.52 16.65 15.04
CA ARG A 136 -6.92 17.47 16.10
C ARG A 136 -6.25 18.74 15.58
N PRO A 137 -5.30 18.69 14.63
CA PRO A 137 -4.64 19.89 14.13
C PRO A 137 -5.60 20.88 13.46
N LYS A 138 -6.65 20.39 12.78
CA LYS A 138 -7.69 21.26 12.19
C LYS A 138 -8.48 22.01 13.27
N LYS A 139 -8.82 21.32 14.37
CA LYS A 139 -9.52 21.91 15.53
C LYS A 139 -8.64 22.93 16.24
N ASP A 140 -7.35 22.66 16.37
CA ASP A 140 -6.38 23.57 16.98
C ASP A 140 -6.20 24.84 16.14
N ILE A 141 -6.05 24.72 14.82
CA ILE A 141 -6.01 25.86 13.89
C ILE A 141 -7.31 26.66 13.95
N ALA A 142 -8.48 25.99 13.98
CA ALA A 142 -9.76 26.67 14.09
C ALA A 142 -9.90 27.43 15.42
N ARG A 143 -9.42 26.85 16.53
CA ARG A 143 -9.37 27.51 17.83
C ARG A 143 -8.45 28.73 17.80
N MET A 144 -7.26 28.59 17.23
CA MET A 144 -6.29 29.69 17.11
C MET A 144 -6.85 30.84 16.26
N ARG A 145 -7.50 30.53 15.12
CA ARG A 145 -8.19 31.54 14.29
C ARG A 145 -9.28 32.28 15.05
N ARG A 146 -10.09 31.58 15.84
CA ARG A 146 -11.13 32.21 16.68
C ARG A 146 -10.53 33.11 17.76
N ALA A 147 -9.40 32.73 18.35
CA ALA A 147 -8.70 33.55 19.32
C ALA A 147 -8.14 34.82 18.66
N ILE A 148 -7.45 34.70 17.53
CA ILE A 148 -6.92 35.85 16.76
C ILE A 148 -8.05 36.81 16.36
N ASN A 149 -9.16 36.30 15.82
CA ASN A 149 -10.30 37.14 15.44
C ASN A 149 -10.96 37.83 16.64
N ARG A 150 -10.87 37.24 17.84
CA ARG A 150 -11.36 37.84 19.09
C ARG A 150 -10.43 38.94 19.57
N SER A 151 -9.12 38.75 19.48
CA SER A 151 -8.10 39.73 19.86
C SER A 151 -7.98 40.90 18.87
N GLY A 152 -8.28 40.65 17.59
CA GLY A 152 -8.23 41.63 16.51
C GLY A 152 -9.52 42.42 16.28
N ASN A 153 -10.56 42.22 17.11
CA ASN A 153 -11.79 43.02 17.10
C ASN A 153 -11.78 44.00 18.28
N PRO A 154 -11.17 45.19 18.15
CA PRO A 154 -11.35 46.26 19.13
C PRO A 154 -12.77 46.81 18.98
N GLN A 155 -13.67 46.44 19.88
CA GLN A 155 -14.95 47.13 20.06
C GLN A 155 -14.80 48.10 21.23
N THR A 156 -14.31 49.31 20.93
CA THR A 156 -14.70 50.59 21.55
C THR A 156 -14.51 51.68 20.52
#